data_AF-A0A930EX45-F1
#
_entry.id   AF-A0A930EX45-F1
#
_cell.length_a   1.000
_cell.length_b   1.000
_cell.length_c   1.000
_cell.angle_alpha   90.00
_cell.angle_beta   90.00
_cell.angle_gamma   90.00
#
_symmetry.space_group_name_H-M   'P 1'
#
loop_
_entity.id
_entity.type
_entity.pdbx_description
1 polymer ?
#
loop_
_entity_poly.entity_id
_entity_poly.type
_entity_poly.pdbx_seq_one_letter_code
_entity_poly.pdbx_strand_id
1 'polypeptide(L)'
;KHAWLSFQEYFGRTGDNPEKWGKPFAALLGALKAQAELEVAAIGGKDSMSGTFEDIDVPPTLIAFAVSTAKASRIVTNEWKAKDHYIYAVMPEYDENGIANFNSVRDVFDKVYSLIKLGCVKSACALEHGGTAEALLKCSLGNRIGFALEEDVNINQLFKKCYGGFLLETDDEIEDLELLGKTIGEFELRTKDETISLDELQTRYEEKLESVYPCNIKQSEKEIKPVSVERRFDMHASYTVDTPHVLIPVFPGTNCEYDTAHAFKREGAEAEIFVIKNLTAKDIEDSVERFVEAIHRSQIIALPGGFSGGDEPDGSAKFIVSFFRNPKVKEAVEDLLNHREGLMIGICNGFQALVKLGLVPYGKIMEPDEFRPTLTFNTIGRHQSKLVKTRVACNQSPWMKYMNVGDIHTVAISHGEGRFVAKDNVIQTLIDNGQIATQYVDFEEQPTSDIHFNPNDSVYAIEGITSPDGRILGKMGHSERNGDNLYKNVPDIEDQQLLFKAAVEYFTE
;
A
#
# COMPACT_ATOMS: atom_id res chain seq x y z
N LYS A 1 11.69 -0.88 26.97
CA LYS A 1 13.11 -1.22 27.25
C LYS A 1 13.99 -1.40 26.01
N HIS A 2 13.44 -1.65 24.81
CA HIS A 2 14.20 -1.64 23.54
C HIS A 2 13.65 -0.57 22.60
N ALA A 3 13.76 0.69 23.00
CA ALA A 3 13.37 1.83 22.19
C ALA A 3 14.50 2.84 22.17
N TRP A 4 14.57 3.64 21.11
CA TRP A 4 15.52 4.74 20.96
C TRP A 4 14.82 5.94 20.34
N LEU A 5 15.32 7.13 20.67
CA LEU A 5 14.75 8.38 20.19
C LEU A 5 15.65 9.03 19.12
N SER A 6 15.02 9.82 18.26
CA SER A 6 15.69 10.85 17.47
C SER A 6 14.92 12.15 17.61
N PHE A 7 15.62 13.24 17.94
CA PHE A 7 14.98 14.55 18.10
C PHE A 7 15.28 15.46 16.92
N GLN A 8 14.25 16.12 16.39
CA GLN A 8 14.40 17.17 15.39
C GLN A 8 13.97 18.49 16.01
N GLU A 9 14.89 19.45 16.01
CA GLU A 9 14.74 20.74 16.67
C GLU A 9 14.49 21.82 15.62
N TYR A 10 13.37 22.53 15.72
CA TYR A 10 13.02 23.61 14.81
C TYR A 10 12.63 24.87 15.58
N PHE A 11 13.51 25.87 15.53
CA PHE A 11 13.37 27.10 16.29
C PHE A 11 13.64 28.33 15.41
N GLY A 12 13.04 29.45 15.81
CA GLY A 12 13.35 30.75 15.23
C GLY A 12 14.79 31.16 15.48
N ARG A 13 15.30 32.05 14.63
CA ARG A 13 16.62 32.66 14.75
C ARG A 13 16.77 33.33 16.11
N THR A 14 17.72 32.83 16.89
CA THR A 14 17.98 33.27 18.26
C THR A 14 18.83 34.54 18.31
N GLY A 15 19.87 34.63 17.47
CA GLY A 15 20.84 35.72 17.52
C GLY A 15 21.49 35.83 18.91
N ASP A 16 21.73 37.06 19.36
CA ASP A 16 22.29 37.34 20.70
C ASP A 16 21.18 37.54 21.77
N ASN A 17 19.94 37.11 21.51
CA ASN A 17 18.82 37.30 22.42
C ASN A 17 18.70 36.12 23.43
N PRO A 18 18.92 36.34 24.74
CA PRO A 18 18.85 35.27 25.74
C PRO A 18 17.46 34.64 25.89
N GLU A 19 16.38 35.40 25.75
CA GLU A 19 15.01 34.89 25.85
C GLU A 19 14.71 33.94 24.69
N LYS A 20 15.18 34.27 23.48
CA LYS A 20 15.06 33.36 22.33
C LYS A 20 15.85 32.07 22.53
N TRP A 21 17.04 32.14 23.13
CA TRP A 21 17.82 30.96 23.53
C TRP A 21 17.17 30.13 24.63
N GLY A 22 16.36 30.75 25.50
CA GLY A 22 15.63 30.04 26.55
C GLY A 22 14.66 28.99 26.01
N LYS A 23 14.10 29.19 24.81
CA LYS A 23 13.14 28.27 24.17
C LYS A 23 13.75 26.91 23.82
N PRO A 24 14.82 26.80 23.00
CA PRO A 24 15.47 25.52 22.71
C PRO A 24 16.08 24.90 23.97
N PHE A 25 16.64 25.71 24.87
CA PHE A 25 17.18 25.21 26.12
C PHE A 25 16.11 24.51 26.98
N ALA A 26 14.94 25.14 27.16
CA ALA A 26 13.83 24.53 27.90
C ALA A 26 13.32 23.25 27.24
N ALA A 27 13.21 23.23 25.90
CA ALA A 27 12.79 22.05 25.16
C ALA A 27 13.78 20.88 25.34
N LEU A 28 15.08 21.16 25.25
CA LEU A 28 16.15 20.18 25.45
C LEU A 28 16.20 19.64 26.88
N LEU A 29 16.00 20.48 27.89
CA LEU A 29 15.87 20.03 29.28
C LEU A 29 14.64 19.13 29.47
N GLY A 30 13.52 19.46 28.84
CA GLY A 30 12.33 18.61 28.82
C GLY A 30 12.59 17.27 28.15
N ALA A 31 13.27 17.27 27.01
CA ALA A 31 13.67 16.07 26.28
C ALA A 31 14.64 15.20 27.10
N LEU A 32 15.61 15.81 27.77
CA LEU A 32 16.55 15.12 28.66
C LEU A 32 15.83 14.49 29.85
N LYS A 33 14.90 15.23 30.47
CA LYS A 33 14.06 14.70 31.54
C LYS A 33 13.26 13.50 31.04
N ALA A 34 12.56 13.61 29.91
CA ALA A 34 11.78 12.52 29.34
C ALA A 34 12.64 11.28 29.03
N GLN A 35 13.84 11.46 28.48
CA GLN A 35 14.78 10.36 28.24
C GLN A 35 15.20 9.65 29.54
N ALA A 36 15.56 10.42 30.57
CA ALA A 36 15.99 9.88 31.85
C ALA A 36 14.86 9.13 32.56
N GLU A 37 13.66 9.72 32.59
CA GLU A 37 12.50 9.17 33.27
C GLU A 37 11.91 7.95 32.53
N LEU A 38 11.91 7.95 31.19
CA LEU A 38 11.46 6.80 30.40
C LEU A 38 12.55 5.73 30.22
N GLU A 39 13.78 6.00 30.66
CA GLU A 39 14.96 5.14 30.46
C GLU A 39 15.19 4.82 28.96
N VAL A 40 15.04 5.84 28.11
CA VAL A 40 15.20 5.74 26.66
C VAL A 40 16.22 6.77 26.18
N ALA A 41 17.26 6.31 25.50
CA ALA A 41 18.30 7.19 24.95
C ALA A 41 17.93 7.69 23.54
N ALA A 42 18.27 8.94 23.24
CA ALA A 42 18.36 9.42 21.87
C ALA A 42 19.65 8.92 21.21
N ILE A 43 19.54 8.41 19.98
CA ILE A 43 20.67 7.90 19.16
C ILE A 43 20.86 8.68 17.87
N GLY A 44 20.05 9.71 17.65
CA GLY A 44 20.10 10.58 16.49
C GLY A 44 19.40 11.90 16.76
N GLY A 45 19.61 12.85 15.85
CA GLY A 45 18.90 14.11 15.87
C GLY A 45 19.47 15.11 14.87
N LYS A 46 18.76 16.21 14.69
CA LYS A 46 19.21 17.36 13.90
C LYS A 46 18.53 18.62 14.42
N ASP A 47 19.22 19.73 14.30
CA ASP A 47 18.68 21.04 14.58
C ASP A 47 18.57 21.91 13.33
N SER A 48 17.61 22.84 13.38
CA SER A 48 17.50 23.96 12.46
C SER A 48 17.03 25.19 13.24
N MET A 49 18.01 26.05 13.54
CA MET A 49 17.90 27.21 14.45
C MET A 49 17.70 28.55 13.73
N SER A 50 17.26 28.50 12.47
CA SER A 50 17.11 29.68 11.61
C SER A 50 15.70 29.83 11.03
N GLY A 51 14.68 29.26 11.67
CA GLY A 51 13.29 29.29 11.24
C GLY A 51 12.64 30.67 11.44
N THR A 52 13.20 31.72 10.83
CA THR A 52 12.64 33.07 10.86
C THR A 52 12.61 33.63 9.45
N PHE A 53 11.45 34.12 9.04
CA PHE A 53 11.28 34.90 7.81
C PHE A 53 10.81 36.31 8.17
N GLU A 54 11.62 37.32 7.86
CA GLU A 54 11.44 38.69 8.33
C GLU A 54 11.30 38.74 9.87
N ASP A 55 10.14 39.14 10.37
CA ASP A 55 9.84 39.22 11.81
C ASP A 55 8.96 38.05 12.30
N ILE A 56 8.77 37.02 11.46
CA ILE A 56 7.91 35.87 11.74
C ILE A 56 8.80 34.67 12.10
N ASP A 57 8.79 34.31 13.38
CA ASP A 57 9.43 33.10 13.89
C ASP A 57 8.51 31.88 13.70
N VAL A 58 9.09 30.74 13.34
CA VAL A 58 8.41 29.45 13.41
C VAL A 58 8.03 29.14 14.86
N PRO A 59 6.93 28.41 15.11
CA PRO A 59 6.63 27.89 16.43
C PRO A 59 7.80 27.04 16.95
N PRO A 60 8.26 27.24 18.19
CA PRO A 60 9.26 26.38 18.82
C PRO A 60 8.78 24.93 18.79
N THR A 61 9.48 24.08 18.03
CA THR A 61 9.02 22.72 17.75
C THR A 61 10.13 21.73 18.04
N LEU A 62 9.81 20.75 18.88
CA LEU A 62 10.63 19.57 19.12
C LEU A 62 9.85 18.35 18.61
N ILE A 63 10.38 17.68 17.60
CA ILE A 63 9.78 16.46 17.03
C ILE A 63 10.56 15.27 17.56
N ALA A 64 9.86 14.33 18.18
CA ALA A 64 10.45 13.09 18.68
C ALA A 64 10.04 11.90 17.80
N PHE A 65 11.04 11.20 17.26
CA PHE A 65 10.85 9.91 16.59
C PHE A 65 11.26 8.80 17.54
N ALA A 66 10.41 7.78 17.72
CA ALA A 66 10.74 6.58 18.49
C ALA A 66 10.92 5.39 17.54
N VAL A 67 12.03 4.65 17.72
CA VAL A 67 12.32 3.43 16.97
C VAL A 67 12.44 2.26 17.94
N SER A 68 11.81 1.15 17.60
CA SER A 68 11.82 -0.08 18.40
C SER A 68 11.70 -1.30 17.48
N THR A 69 11.87 -2.49 18.05
CA THR A 69 11.73 -3.77 17.34
C THR A 69 10.74 -4.67 18.08
N ALA A 70 9.83 -5.31 17.36
CA ALA A 70 8.96 -6.33 17.90
C ALA A 70 8.72 -7.44 16.86
N LYS A 71 8.14 -8.56 17.29
CA LYS A 71 7.65 -9.57 16.33
C LYS A 71 6.43 -9.01 15.61
N ALA A 72 6.43 -9.00 14.28
CA ALA A 72 5.34 -8.46 13.46
C ALA A 72 3.97 -9.08 13.82
N SER A 73 3.94 -10.39 14.11
CA SER A 73 2.72 -11.08 14.55
C SER A 73 2.10 -10.55 15.84
N ARG A 74 2.85 -9.82 16.67
CA ARG A 74 2.39 -9.21 17.92
C ARG A 74 1.98 -7.74 17.79
N ILE A 75 2.08 -7.15 16.60
CA ILE A 75 1.63 -5.78 16.38
C ILE A 75 0.11 -5.77 16.34
N VAL A 76 -0.52 -4.87 17.11
CA VAL A 76 -1.94 -4.56 17.02
C VAL A 76 -2.11 -3.22 16.32
N THR A 77 -3.24 -3.04 15.65
CA THR A 77 -3.57 -1.83 14.90
C THR A 77 -4.71 -1.11 15.63
N ASN A 78 -5.12 0.07 15.15
CA ASN A 78 -6.02 0.95 15.90
C ASN A 78 -7.49 0.80 15.50
N GLU A 79 -7.79 0.28 14.32
CA GLU A 79 -9.17 0.07 13.90
C GLU A 79 -9.83 -1.07 14.69
N TRP A 80 -11.12 -0.92 14.98
CA TRP A 80 -11.91 -1.95 15.67
C TRP A 80 -11.85 -3.30 14.95
N LYS A 81 -12.02 -4.40 15.68
CA LYS A 81 -11.92 -5.75 15.11
C LYS A 81 -13.26 -6.41 14.92
N ALA A 82 -14.19 -6.21 15.84
CA ALA A 82 -15.53 -6.75 15.72
C ALA A 82 -16.53 -5.90 16.50
N LYS A 83 -17.81 -6.21 16.34
CA LYS A 83 -18.89 -5.73 17.21
C LYS A 83 -18.88 -6.46 18.55
N ASP A 84 -19.57 -5.88 19.54
CA ASP A 84 -19.79 -6.44 20.88
C ASP A 84 -18.51 -6.60 21.73
N HIS A 85 -17.39 -6.02 21.28
CA HIS A 85 -16.13 -5.97 22.03
C HIS A 85 -16.13 -4.83 23.04
N TYR A 86 -15.34 -4.97 24.10
CA TYR A 86 -15.23 -4.01 25.19
C TYR A 86 -14.20 -2.94 24.88
N ILE A 87 -14.51 -1.69 25.21
CA ILE A 87 -13.65 -0.52 24.97
C ILE A 87 -13.19 0.06 26.31
N TYR A 88 -11.88 0.21 26.47
CA TYR A 88 -11.25 0.73 27.69
C TYR A 88 -10.33 1.90 27.40
N ALA A 89 -10.24 2.84 28.33
CA ALA A 89 -9.13 3.80 28.35
C ALA A 89 -8.18 3.48 29.52
N VAL A 90 -6.88 3.44 29.23
CA VAL A 90 -5.82 3.26 30.21
C VAL A 90 -4.97 4.52 30.20
N MET A 91 -5.07 5.33 31.25
CA MET A 91 -4.49 6.67 31.31
C MET A 91 -3.47 6.79 32.44
N PRO A 92 -2.36 7.53 32.23
CA PRO A 92 -1.44 7.84 33.32
C PRO A 92 -2.01 8.96 34.20
N GLU A 93 -1.44 9.10 35.39
CA GLU A 93 -1.69 10.25 36.26
C GLU A 93 -1.00 11.51 35.73
N TYR A 94 -1.61 12.68 36.00
CA TYR A 94 -1.07 13.98 35.66
C TYR A 94 -0.97 14.86 36.91
N ASP A 95 0.04 15.72 36.96
CA ASP A 95 0.15 16.75 37.99
C ASP A 95 -0.80 17.94 37.71
N GLU A 96 -0.82 18.90 38.63
CA GLU A 96 -1.62 20.13 38.53
C GLU A 96 -1.28 21.00 37.30
N ASN A 97 -0.12 20.79 36.68
CA ASN A 97 0.33 21.48 35.47
C ASN A 97 0.02 20.67 34.19
N GLY A 98 -0.66 19.53 34.32
CA GLY A 98 -0.97 18.64 33.20
C GLY A 98 0.26 17.95 32.61
N ILE A 99 1.32 17.77 33.40
CA ILE A 99 2.49 16.97 33.07
C ILE A 99 2.26 15.55 33.58
N ALA A 100 2.48 14.57 32.71
CA ALA A 100 2.30 13.17 33.06
C ALA A 100 3.31 12.72 34.13
N ASN A 101 2.84 11.96 35.12
CA ASN A 101 3.69 11.27 36.07
C ASN A 101 4.40 10.11 35.36
N PHE A 102 5.73 10.20 35.22
CA PHE A 102 6.49 9.22 34.45
C PHE A 102 6.49 7.80 35.04
N ASN A 103 6.30 7.64 36.35
CA ASN A 103 6.10 6.30 36.93
C ASN A 103 4.79 5.70 36.40
N SER A 104 3.71 6.46 36.50
CA SER A 104 2.40 6.05 36.00
C SER A 104 2.41 5.78 34.49
N VAL A 105 3.12 6.60 33.70
CA VAL A 105 3.30 6.34 32.24
C VAL A 105 3.98 5.00 31.99
N ARG A 106 5.05 4.67 32.74
CA ARG A 106 5.72 3.37 32.60
C ARG A 106 4.80 2.21 32.98
N ASP A 107 4.03 2.37 34.05
CA ASP A 107 3.07 1.35 34.49
C ASP A 107 1.98 1.12 33.43
N VAL A 108 1.45 2.19 32.82
CA VAL A 108 0.50 2.11 31.70
C VAL A 108 1.14 1.35 30.51
N PHE A 109 2.36 1.71 30.13
CA PHE A 109 3.05 1.07 29.00
C PHE A 109 3.29 -0.42 29.26
N ASP A 110 3.75 -0.78 30.46
CA ASP A 110 4.00 -2.17 30.85
C ASP A 110 2.70 -2.98 30.93
N LYS A 111 1.60 -2.39 31.43
CA LYS A 111 0.27 -3.01 31.46
C LYS A 111 -0.25 -3.27 30.04
N VAL A 112 -0.28 -2.25 29.19
CA VAL A 112 -0.76 -2.37 27.80
C VAL A 112 0.08 -3.38 27.01
N TYR A 113 1.41 -3.30 27.12
CA TYR A 113 2.31 -4.26 26.48
C TYR A 113 2.05 -5.70 26.95
N SER A 114 1.81 -5.90 28.25
CA SER A 114 1.51 -7.22 28.81
C SER A 114 0.18 -7.77 28.29
N LEU A 115 -0.86 -6.95 28.22
CA LEU A 115 -2.17 -7.36 27.70
C LEU A 115 -2.10 -7.72 26.20
N ILE A 116 -1.39 -6.93 25.39
CA ILE A 116 -1.13 -7.27 23.98
C ILE A 116 -0.36 -8.59 23.87
N LYS A 117 0.67 -8.78 24.70
CA LYS A 117 1.49 -9.99 24.69
C LYS A 117 0.69 -11.25 25.07
N LEU A 118 -0.30 -11.10 25.95
CA LEU A 118 -1.22 -12.17 26.35
C LEU A 118 -2.34 -12.43 25.32
N GLY A 119 -2.50 -11.56 24.32
CA GLY A 119 -3.53 -11.69 23.29
C GLY A 119 -4.93 -11.18 23.70
N CYS A 120 -5.02 -10.51 24.85
CA CYS A 120 -6.26 -9.93 25.37
C CYS A 120 -6.71 -8.70 24.55
N VAL A 121 -5.75 -7.92 24.05
CA VAL A 121 -6.01 -6.69 23.28
C VAL A 121 -6.08 -7.01 21.79
N LYS A 122 -7.19 -6.62 21.15
CA LYS A 122 -7.45 -6.83 19.72
C LYS A 122 -7.03 -5.63 18.87
N SER A 123 -7.27 -4.43 19.39
CA SER A 123 -6.80 -3.17 18.81
C SER A 123 -6.35 -2.20 19.92
N ALA A 124 -5.45 -1.28 19.58
CA ALA A 124 -4.97 -0.26 20.50
C ALA A 124 -4.67 1.05 19.76
N CYS A 125 -5.07 2.17 20.34
CA CYS A 125 -4.82 3.51 19.83
C CYS A 125 -4.16 4.37 20.91
N ALA A 126 -3.07 5.05 20.60
CA ALA A 126 -2.48 6.01 21.52
C ALA A 126 -3.36 7.26 21.62
N LEU A 127 -3.57 7.75 22.83
CA LEU A 127 -4.30 8.98 23.06
C LEU A 127 -3.38 10.20 22.84
N GLU A 128 -3.96 11.27 22.31
CA GLU A 128 -3.24 12.49 21.96
C GLU A 128 -3.97 13.74 22.47
N HIS A 129 -3.85 14.85 21.75
CA HIS A 129 -4.39 16.16 22.11
C HIS A 129 -5.93 16.22 22.07
N GLY A 130 -6.59 15.48 21.17
CA GLY A 130 -8.05 15.37 21.12
C GLY A 130 -8.64 14.34 22.08
N GLY A 131 -7.80 13.69 22.89
CA GLY A 131 -8.21 12.76 23.94
C GLY A 131 -8.84 11.47 23.40
N THR A 132 -9.65 10.85 24.25
CA THR A 132 -10.37 9.60 23.95
C THR A 132 -11.40 9.79 22.84
N ALA A 133 -12.06 10.95 22.76
CA ALA A 133 -13.07 11.23 21.74
C ALA A 133 -12.48 11.16 20.32
N GLU A 134 -11.32 11.76 20.10
CA GLU A 134 -10.61 11.69 18.82
C GLU A 134 -10.22 10.25 18.48
N ALA A 135 -9.70 9.50 19.46
CA ALA A 135 -9.30 8.11 19.27
C ALA A 135 -10.50 7.22 18.90
N LEU A 136 -11.62 7.32 19.64
CA LEU A 136 -12.85 6.57 19.36
C LEU A 136 -13.34 6.78 17.92
N LEU A 137 -13.35 8.03 17.45
CA LEU A 137 -13.69 8.36 16.07
C LEU A 137 -12.72 7.68 15.10
N LYS A 138 -11.40 7.90 15.24
CA LYS A 138 -10.38 7.37 14.32
C LYS A 138 -10.39 5.84 14.23
N CYS A 139 -10.64 5.15 15.34
CA CYS A 139 -10.72 3.69 15.38
C CYS A 139 -11.92 3.13 14.60
N SER A 140 -12.94 3.96 14.37
CA SER A 140 -14.17 3.59 13.66
C SER A 140 -14.09 3.82 12.14
N LEU A 141 -13.30 4.79 11.68
CA LEU A 141 -13.35 5.26 10.28
C LEU A 141 -12.92 4.19 9.26
N GLY A 142 -11.92 3.37 9.58
CA GLY A 142 -11.27 2.49 8.59
C GLY A 142 -12.10 1.29 8.16
N ASN A 143 -13.00 0.81 9.02
CA ASN A 143 -13.75 -0.45 8.84
C ASN A 143 -15.26 -0.26 9.02
N ARG A 144 -15.70 0.98 9.30
CA ARG A 144 -17.09 1.36 9.53
C ARG A 144 -17.77 0.67 10.70
N ILE A 145 -17.01 0.25 11.71
CA ILE A 145 -17.53 -0.28 12.98
C ILE A 145 -17.78 0.91 13.93
N GLY A 146 -18.98 1.02 14.49
CA GLY A 146 -19.32 2.07 15.45
C GLY A 146 -19.03 1.70 16.90
N PHE A 147 -19.48 2.54 17.82
CA PHE A 147 -19.36 2.29 19.25
C PHE A 147 -20.52 2.90 20.06
N ALA A 148 -20.84 2.26 21.18
CA ALA A 148 -21.81 2.71 22.17
C ALA A 148 -21.10 2.92 23.52
N LEU A 149 -21.28 4.08 24.12
CA LEU A 149 -20.71 4.41 25.43
C LEU A 149 -21.63 3.95 26.57
N GLU A 150 -21.03 3.59 27.72
CA GLU A 150 -21.79 3.35 28.95
C GLU A 150 -22.50 4.63 29.44
N GLU A 151 -23.62 4.46 30.14
CA GLU A 151 -24.50 5.57 30.53
C GLU A 151 -23.85 6.59 31.48
N ASP A 152 -22.87 6.16 32.28
CA ASP A 152 -22.19 6.96 33.30
C ASP A 152 -20.90 7.62 32.79
N VAL A 153 -20.54 7.40 31.52
CA VAL A 153 -19.36 8.03 30.89
C VAL A 153 -19.53 9.54 30.83
N ASN A 154 -18.56 10.27 31.41
CA ASN A 154 -18.54 11.72 31.33
C ASN A 154 -17.96 12.20 30.00
N ILE A 155 -18.85 12.56 29.08
CA ILE A 155 -18.51 13.02 27.71
C ILE A 155 -17.45 14.15 27.72
N ASN A 156 -17.52 15.09 28.66
CA ASN A 156 -16.56 16.20 28.71
C ASN A 156 -15.14 15.75 29.04
N GLN A 157 -14.96 14.62 29.73
CA GLN A 157 -13.64 14.06 30.02
C GLN A 157 -13.00 13.45 28.78
N LEU A 158 -13.80 12.95 27.83
CA LEU A 158 -13.29 12.31 26.61
C LEU A 158 -12.48 13.26 25.73
N PHE A 159 -12.74 14.57 25.81
CA PHE A 159 -12.02 15.61 25.05
C PHE A 159 -10.78 16.14 25.76
N LYS A 160 -10.45 15.63 26.96
CA LYS A 160 -9.21 16.04 27.63
C LYS A 160 -8.00 15.43 26.94
N LYS A 161 -7.00 16.27 26.67
CA LYS A 161 -5.64 15.86 26.28
C LYS A 161 -5.17 14.72 27.18
N CYS A 162 -4.66 13.65 26.59
CA CYS A 162 -4.10 12.53 27.31
C CYS A 162 -2.85 11.99 26.60
N TYR A 163 -1.66 12.44 27.01
CA TYR A 163 -0.40 11.87 26.51
C TYR A 163 0.05 10.70 27.37
N GLY A 164 0.44 9.61 26.71
CA GLY A 164 0.88 8.36 27.37
C GLY A 164 -0.26 7.41 27.75
N GLY A 165 -1.51 7.75 27.41
CA GLY A 165 -2.66 6.87 27.54
C GLY A 165 -2.96 6.10 26.26
N PHE A 166 -3.79 5.05 26.39
CA PHE A 166 -4.25 4.22 25.28
C PHE A 166 -5.75 3.94 25.37
N LEU A 167 -6.39 3.88 24.21
CA LEU A 167 -7.69 3.27 24.00
C LEU A 167 -7.48 1.82 23.56
N LEU A 168 -8.16 0.87 24.19
CA LEU A 168 -8.02 -0.56 23.94
C LEU A 168 -9.37 -1.19 23.59
N GLU A 169 -9.34 -2.18 22.71
CA GLU A 169 -10.45 -3.09 22.43
C GLU A 169 -10.11 -4.50 22.88
N THR A 170 -11.03 -5.19 23.56
CA THR A 170 -10.88 -6.59 23.98
C THR A 170 -12.16 -7.39 23.70
N ASP A 171 -12.01 -8.70 23.49
CA ASP A 171 -13.11 -9.64 23.31
C ASP A 171 -13.71 -10.12 24.65
N ASP A 172 -12.90 -10.11 25.71
CA ASP A 172 -13.32 -10.43 27.07
C ASP A 172 -13.22 -9.20 27.98
N GLU A 173 -14.08 -9.15 29.00
CA GLU A 173 -14.07 -8.09 30.01
C GLU A 173 -12.81 -8.14 30.90
N ILE A 174 -12.26 -6.97 31.22
CA ILE A 174 -11.12 -6.80 32.13
C ILE A 174 -11.56 -5.98 33.35
N GLU A 175 -11.70 -6.64 34.50
CA GLU A 175 -12.24 -6.05 35.74
C GLU A 175 -11.48 -4.82 36.25
N ASP A 176 -10.15 -4.77 36.05
CA ASP A 176 -9.29 -3.71 36.58
C ASP A 176 -9.19 -2.45 35.67
N LEU A 177 -9.96 -2.38 34.59
CA LEU A 177 -9.90 -1.27 33.63
C LEU A 177 -11.22 -0.50 33.56
N GLU A 178 -11.13 0.82 33.38
CA GLU A 178 -12.30 1.69 33.21
C GLU A 178 -12.99 1.39 31.86
N LEU A 179 -14.16 0.75 31.95
CA LEU A 179 -14.99 0.45 30.80
C LEU A 179 -15.65 1.74 30.27
N LEU A 180 -15.45 2.02 28.99
CA LEU A 180 -16.09 3.14 28.32
C LEU A 180 -17.34 2.73 27.55
N GLY A 181 -17.44 1.45 27.18
CA GLY A 181 -18.56 0.94 26.39
C GLY A 181 -18.15 -0.20 25.49
N LYS A 182 -18.86 -0.35 24.37
CA LYS A 182 -18.67 -1.46 23.43
C LYS A 182 -18.69 -1.03 21.98
N THR A 183 -18.01 -1.79 21.13
CA THR A 183 -18.15 -1.64 19.68
C THR A 183 -19.52 -2.15 19.21
N ILE A 184 -20.05 -1.57 18.14
CA ILE A 184 -21.33 -1.97 17.54
C ILE A 184 -21.17 -2.15 16.02
N GLY A 185 -22.07 -2.92 15.41
CA GLY A 185 -21.99 -3.23 13.97
C GLY A 185 -22.40 -2.07 13.07
N GLU A 186 -23.24 -1.18 13.57
CA GLU A 186 -23.70 0.02 12.87
C GLU A 186 -22.63 1.11 12.90
N PHE A 187 -22.50 1.87 11.81
CA PHE A 187 -21.53 2.97 11.71
C PHE A 187 -22.03 4.24 12.41
N GLU A 188 -22.22 4.12 13.71
CA GLU A 188 -22.85 5.12 14.58
C GLU A 188 -22.09 5.24 15.90
N LEU A 189 -22.18 6.42 16.50
CA LEU A 189 -21.84 6.66 17.90
C LEU A 189 -23.14 6.69 18.71
N ARG A 190 -23.23 5.87 19.76
CA ARG A 190 -24.38 5.86 20.69
C ARG A 190 -23.95 6.34 22.08
N THR A 191 -24.72 7.28 22.63
CA THR A 191 -24.62 7.68 24.03
C THR A 191 -25.96 7.43 24.72
N LYS A 192 -26.06 7.74 26.01
CA LYS A 192 -27.34 7.73 26.73
C LYS A 192 -28.39 8.65 26.12
N ASP A 193 -27.96 9.80 25.59
CA ASP A 193 -28.84 10.89 25.20
C ASP A 193 -29.14 10.91 23.70
N GLU A 194 -28.22 10.40 22.87
CA GLU A 194 -28.33 10.52 21.42
C GLU A 194 -27.61 9.41 20.64
N THR A 195 -27.93 9.34 19.34
CA THR A 195 -27.23 8.51 18.35
C THR A 195 -26.79 9.40 17.20
N ILE A 196 -25.50 9.37 16.87
CA ILE A 196 -24.87 10.22 15.86
C ILE A 196 -24.34 9.32 14.75
N SER A 197 -24.67 9.63 13.50
CA SER A 197 -24.09 8.95 12.34
C SER A 197 -22.61 9.30 12.21
N LEU A 198 -21.75 8.28 12.07
CA LEU A 198 -20.32 8.50 11.87
C LEU A 198 -20.00 8.97 10.45
N ASP A 199 -20.91 8.81 9.47
CA ASP A 199 -20.76 9.36 8.12
C ASP A 199 -20.69 10.89 8.13
N GLU A 200 -21.49 11.54 8.98
CA GLU A 200 -21.44 13.01 9.14
C GLU A 200 -20.09 13.46 9.71
N LEU A 201 -19.58 12.72 10.71
CA LEU A 201 -18.30 13.05 11.34
C LEU A 201 -17.11 12.79 10.41
N GLN A 202 -17.16 11.69 9.65
CA GLN A 202 -16.15 11.37 8.64
C GLN A 202 -16.09 12.44 7.56
N THR A 203 -17.25 12.87 7.04
CA THR A 203 -17.33 13.93 6.03
C THR A 203 -16.64 15.21 6.53
N ARG A 204 -16.96 15.65 7.75
CA ARG A 204 -16.33 16.84 8.34
C ARG A 204 -14.82 16.68 8.58
N TYR A 205 -14.39 15.47 8.93
CA TYR A 205 -12.98 15.15 9.12
C TYR A 205 -12.20 15.26 7.79
N GLU A 206 -12.74 14.69 6.72
CA GLU A 206 -12.10 14.66 5.39
C GLU A 206 -12.14 16.04 4.71
N GLU A 207 -13.21 16.82 4.88
CA GLU A 207 -13.35 18.17 4.31
C GLU A 207 -12.24 19.13 4.77
N LYS A 208 -11.62 18.88 5.93
CA LYS A 208 -10.66 19.80 6.55
C LYS A 208 -9.48 20.14 5.64
N LEU A 209 -9.00 19.17 4.86
CA LEU A 209 -7.85 19.33 3.97
C LEU A 209 -8.24 19.30 2.48
N GLU A 210 -9.50 19.04 2.14
CA GLU A 210 -9.95 18.88 0.75
C GLU A 210 -9.65 20.10 -0.14
N SER A 211 -9.74 21.31 0.42
CA SER A 211 -9.43 22.55 -0.33
C SER A 211 -7.95 22.75 -0.68
N VAL A 212 -7.05 22.07 0.03
CA VAL A 212 -5.59 22.19 -0.16
C VAL A 212 -5.01 20.92 -0.78
N TYR A 213 -5.59 19.77 -0.45
CA TYR A 213 -5.16 18.45 -0.91
C TYR A 213 -6.40 17.63 -1.32
N PRO A 214 -6.97 17.90 -2.50
CA PRO A 214 -8.26 17.35 -2.89
C PRO A 214 -8.19 15.84 -3.08
N CYS A 215 -8.97 15.07 -2.34
CA CYS A 215 -9.07 13.61 -2.45
C CYS A 215 -10.34 13.17 -3.19
N ASN A 216 -11.34 14.04 -3.29
CA ASN A 216 -12.66 13.76 -3.83
C ASN A 216 -12.86 14.44 -5.19
N ILE A 217 -12.04 14.07 -6.18
CA ILE A 217 -12.22 14.61 -7.53
C ILE A 217 -13.42 13.96 -8.21
N LYS A 218 -14.27 14.79 -8.84
CA LYS A 218 -15.43 14.29 -9.57
C LYS A 218 -14.97 13.54 -10.84
N GLN A 219 -15.27 12.25 -10.91
CA GLN A 219 -15.09 11.44 -12.11
C GLN A 219 -16.38 11.29 -12.91
N SER A 220 -16.27 10.68 -14.09
CA SER A 220 -17.39 10.41 -14.98
C SER A 220 -18.38 9.47 -14.29
N GLU A 221 -19.63 9.88 -14.10
CA GLU A 221 -20.73 9.05 -13.53
C GLU A 221 -21.25 8.00 -14.54
N LYS A 222 -20.43 7.57 -15.50
CA LYS A 222 -20.81 6.50 -16.43
C LYS A 222 -20.90 5.19 -15.67
N GLU A 223 -22.06 4.55 -15.76
CA GLU A 223 -22.23 3.18 -15.27
C GLU A 223 -21.25 2.24 -15.99
N ILE A 224 -20.42 1.55 -15.23
CA ILE A 224 -19.47 0.56 -15.74
C ILE A 224 -20.03 -0.83 -15.42
N LYS A 225 -20.22 -1.65 -16.46
CA LYS A 225 -20.73 -3.01 -16.27
C LYS A 225 -19.60 -3.98 -15.93
N PRO A 226 -19.85 -4.98 -15.07
CA PRO A 226 -18.92 -6.08 -14.86
C PRO A 226 -18.74 -6.89 -16.13
N VAL A 227 -17.48 -7.03 -16.56
CA VAL A 227 -17.09 -7.97 -17.60
C VAL A 227 -16.95 -9.34 -16.95
N SER A 228 -17.62 -10.35 -17.51
CA SER A 228 -17.56 -11.73 -17.02
C SER A 228 -17.45 -12.67 -18.21
N VAL A 229 -16.24 -13.16 -18.46
CA VAL A 229 -15.95 -14.10 -19.54
C VAL A 229 -15.33 -15.34 -18.94
N GLU A 230 -16.08 -16.45 -18.96
CA GLU A 230 -15.55 -17.76 -18.59
C GLU A 230 -14.95 -18.43 -19.82
N ARG A 231 -13.63 -18.46 -19.90
CA ARG A 231 -12.89 -19.20 -20.92
C ARG A 231 -11.58 -19.68 -20.31
N ARG A 232 -11.19 -20.92 -20.55
CA ARG A 232 -9.92 -21.49 -20.07
C ARG A 232 -9.09 -21.97 -21.26
N PHE A 233 -7.82 -21.57 -21.29
CA PHE A 233 -6.83 -22.15 -22.19
C PHE A 233 -6.14 -23.36 -21.53
N ASP A 234 -5.21 -23.96 -22.26
CA ASP A 234 -4.28 -24.94 -21.71
C ASP A 234 -3.51 -24.31 -20.54
N MET A 235 -3.68 -24.89 -19.35
CA MET A 235 -3.12 -24.39 -18.10
C MET A 235 -1.73 -24.97 -17.79
N HIS A 236 -1.12 -25.63 -18.77
CA HIS A 236 0.14 -26.34 -18.67
C HIS A 236 0.92 -26.18 -19.98
N ALA A 237 2.25 -26.18 -19.90
CA ALA A 237 3.12 -26.29 -21.07
C ALA A 237 3.08 -27.73 -21.62
N SER A 238 3.48 -27.92 -22.87
CA SER A 238 3.62 -29.25 -23.47
C SER A 238 4.78 -30.07 -22.91
N TYR A 239 5.58 -29.48 -22.01
CA TYR A 239 6.75 -30.04 -21.37
C TYR A 239 6.84 -29.61 -19.91
N THR A 240 7.59 -30.37 -19.11
CA THR A 240 7.82 -30.06 -17.70
C THR A 240 9.31 -29.79 -17.43
N VAL A 241 9.59 -28.98 -16.42
CA VAL A 241 10.92 -28.74 -15.84
C VAL A 241 10.85 -28.86 -14.31
N ASP A 242 11.92 -29.33 -13.67
CA ASP A 242 11.93 -29.51 -12.22
C ASP A 242 11.90 -28.18 -11.45
N THR A 243 12.50 -27.14 -12.01
CA THR A 243 12.60 -25.81 -11.39
C THR A 243 12.57 -24.75 -12.49
N PRO A 244 11.42 -24.08 -12.69
CA PRO A 244 11.30 -23.04 -13.72
C PRO A 244 12.23 -21.87 -13.42
N HIS A 245 12.93 -21.38 -14.44
CA HIS A 245 13.82 -20.24 -14.32
C HIS A 245 13.09 -18.95 -14.73
N VAL A 246 13.08 -17.98 -13.81
CA VAL A 246 12.41 -16.68 -13.94
C VAL A 246 13.45 -15.58 -14.09
N LEU A 247 13.44 -14.90 -15.23
CA LEU A 247 14.31 -13.77 -15.50
C LEU A 247 13.64 -12.45 -15.13
N ILE A 248 14.28 -11.70 -14.23
CA ILE A 248 13.78 -10.41 -13.72
C ILE A 248 14.77 -9.32 -14.14
N PRO A 249 14.57 -8.63 -15.27
CA PRO A 249 15.44 -7.52 -15.65
C PRO A 249 15.26 -6.32 -14.73
N VAL A 250 16.38 -5.74 -14.32
CA VAL A 250 16.46 -4.56 -13.47
C VAL A 250 17.10 -3.42 -14.25
N PHE A 251 16.34 -2.35 -14.37
CA PHE A 251 16.76 -1.11 -15.00
C PHE A 251 17.02 -0.05 -13.91
N PRO A 252 17.82 1.00 -14.16
CA PRO A 252 17.94 2.09 -13.20
C PRO A 252 16.56 2.68 -12.87
N GLY A 253 16.20 2.69 -11.59
CA GLY A 253 14.89 3.14 -11.09
C GLY A 253 13.87 2.02 -10.87
N THR A 254 14.14 0.79 -11.30
CA THR A 254 13.41 -0.41 -10.83
C THR A 254 13.56 -0.55 -9.31
N ASN A 255 12.49 -0.91 -8.60
CA ASN A 255 12.50 -0.98 -7.13
C ASN A 255 11.59 -2.08 -6.51
N CYS A 256 11.02 -2.96 -7.33
CA CYS A 256 10.14 -4.05 -6.89
C CYS A 256 10.71 -5.45 -7.24
N GLU A 257 11.98 -5.51 -7.66
CA GLU A 257 12.64 -6.74 -8.12
C GLU A 257 12.82 -7.77 -7.00
N TYR A 258 13.06 -7.33 -5.77
CA TYR A 258 13.23 -8.23 -4.62
C TYR A 258 11.90 -8.86 -4.21
N ASP A 259 10.81 -8.08 -4.19
CA ASP A 259 9.47 -8.58 -3.91
C ASP A 259 9.04 -9.58 -4.99
N THR A 260 9.27 -9.26 -6.26
CA THR A 260 8.99 -10.15 -7.40
C THR A 260 9.79 -11.45 -7.28
N ALA A 261 11.09 -11.37 -7.02
CA ALA A 261 11.94 -12.55 -6.87
C ALA A 261 11.53 -13.39 -5.65
N HIS A 262 11.14 -12.76 -4.55
CA HIS A 262 10.67 -13.45 -3.35
C HIS A 262 9.37 -14.22 -3.62
N ALA A 263 8.41 -13.59 -4.31
CA ALA A 263 7.14 -14.20 -4.67
C ALA A 263 7.32 -15.47 -5.51
N PHE A 264 8.17 -15.46 -6.54
CA PHE A 264 8.47 -16.65 -7.34
C PHE A 264 9.25 -17.72 -6.59
N LYS A 265 10.25 -17.32 -5.78
CA LYS A 265 11.05 -18.27 -4.99
C LYS A 265 10.21 -19.02 -3.96
N ARG A 266 9.19 -18.37 -3.37
CA ARG A 266 8.27 -19.01 -2.42
C ARG A 266 7.51 -20.17 -3.06
N GLU A 267 7.21 -20.08 -4.36
CA GLU A 267 6.52 -21.13 -5.12
C GLU A 267 7.46 -22.18 -5.71
N GLY A 268 8.76 -22.08 -5.46
CA GLY A 268 9.75 -23.08 -5.90
C GLY A 268 10.46 -22.76 -7.21
N ALA A 269 10.33 -21.56 -7.77
CA ALA A 269 11.07 -21.15 -8.96
C ALA A 269 12.49 -20.66 -8.64
N GLU A 270 13.40 -20.75 -9.61
CA GLU A 270 14.68 -20.04 -9.56
C GLU A 270 14.51 -18.64 -10.17
N ALA A 271 14.62 -17.59 -9.34
CA ALA A 271 14.51 -16.21 -9.81
C ALA A 271 15.87 -15.51 -9.95
N GLU A 272 16.24 -15.17 -11.18
CA GLU A 272 17.45 -14.43 -11.55
C GLU A 272 17.14 -12.93 -11.69
N ILE A 273 17.68 -12.13 -10.76
CA ILE A 273 17.68 -10.67 -10.86
C ILE A 273 18.82 -10.24 -11.79
N PHE A 274 18.47 -9.76 -12.98
CA PHE A 274 19.42 -9.41 -14.04
C PHE A 274 19.57 -7.89 -14.16
N VAL A 275 20.69 -7.35 -13.66
CA VAL A 275 20.96 -5.90 -13.73
C VAL A 275 21.45 -5.50 -15.12
N ILE A 276 20.68 -4.62 -15.78
CA ILE A 276 21.03 -4.00 -17.06
C ILE A 276 22.02 -2.87 -16.80
N LYS A 277 23.25 -3.01 -17.29
CA LYS A 277 24.25 -1.95 -17.23
C LYS A 277 24.05 -0.99 -18.39
N ASN A 278 24.05 0.30 -18.10
CA ASN A 278 23.79 1.34 -19.10
C ASN A 278 24.66 2.59 -18.96
N LEU A 279 25.81 2.47 -18.28
CA LEU A 279 26.74 3.60 -18.10
C LEU A 279 27.49 3.95 -19.41
N THR A 280 27.80 2.95 -20.24
CA THR A 280 28.48 3.14 -21.52
C THR A 280 27.79 2.37 -22.65
N ALA A 281 28.07 2.72 -23.91
CA ALA A 281 27.53 1.98 -25.06
C ALA A 281 27.93 0.49 -25.02
N LYS A 282 29.17 0.20 -24.63
CA LYS A 282 29.65 -1.17 -24.44
C LYS A 282 28.89 -1.91 -23.35
N ASP A 283 28.60 -1.24 -22.22
CA ASP A 283 27.79 -1.86 -21.15
C ASP A 283 26.39 -2.25 -21.64
N ILE A 284 25.79 -1.44 -22.52
CA ILE A 284 24.48 -1.73 -23.12
C ILE A 284 24.59 -2.94 -24.05
N GLU A 285 25.59 -2.97 -24.94
CA GLU A 285 25.85 -4.09 -25.86
C GLU A 285 26.08 -5.40 -25.09
N ASP A 286 26.97 -5.39 -24.10
CA ASP A 286 27.27 -6.53 -23.23
C ASP A 286 26.02 -6.97 -22.43
N SER A 287 25.18 -6.03 -22.01
CA SER A 287 23.91 -6.33 -21.32
C SER A 287 22.91 -6.99 -22.25
N VAL A 288 22.79 -6.56 -23.51
CA VAL A 288 21.93 -7.18 -24.51
C VAL A 288 22.33 -8.63 -24.74
N GLU A 289 23.62 -8.90 -24.95
CA GLU A 289 24.11 -10.25 -25.24
C GLU A 289 23.85 -11.21 -24.07
N ARG A 290 24.24 -10.81 -22.86
CA ARG A 290 24.03 -11.61 -21.65
C ARG A 290 22.55 -11.79 -21.30
N PHE A 291 21.71 -10.80 -21.62
CA PHE A 291 20.27 -10.90 -21.40
C PHE A 291 19.61 -11.88 -22.37
N VAL A 292 20.03 -11.90 -23.64
CA VAL A 292 19.56 -12.88 -24.63
C VAL A 292 19.93 -14.30 -24.20
N GLU A 293 21.17 -14.53 -23.75
CA GLU A 293 21.58 -15.82 -23.17
C GLU A 293 20.72 -16.19 -21.95
N ALA A 294 20.29 -15.20 -21.16
CA ALA A 294 19.39 -15.40 -20.03
C ALA A 294 17.98 -15.80 -20.45
N ILE A 295 17.44 -15.18 -21.50
CA ILE A 295 16.12 -15.54 -22.03
C ILE A 295 16.12 -17.00 -22.51
N HIS A 296 17.17 -17.45 -23.19
CA HIS A 296 17.25 -18.82 -23.72
C HIS A 296 17.24 -19.91 -22.64
N ARG A 297 17.69 -19.62 -21.41
CA ARG A 297 17.60 -20.53 -20.26
C ARG A 297 16.32 -20.39 -19.42
N SER A 298 15.55 -19.34 -19.65
CA SER A 298 14.39 -18.99 -18.81
C SER A 298 13.08 -19.48 -19.40
N GLN A 299 12.12 -19.82 -18.54
CA GLN A 299 10.73 -20.13 -18.91
C GLN A 299 9.83 -18.90 -18.75
N ILE A 300 10.20 -17.99 -17.84
CA ILE A 300 9.40 -16.83 -17.46
C ILE A 300 10.24 -15.56 -17.55
N ILE A 301 9.68 -14.48 -18.09
CA ILE A 301 10.21 -13.12 -17.91
C ILE A 301 9.23 -12.32 -17.08
N ALA A 302 9.67 -11.79 -15.94
CA ALA A 302 8.86 -10.96 -15.07
C ALA A 302 9.43 -9.53 -15.02
N LEU A 303 8.66 -8.57 -15.54
CA LEU A 303 9.00 -7.15 -15.51
C LEU A 303 8.44 -6.51 -14.22
N PRO A 304 9.30 -6.16 -13.25
CA PRO A 304 8.87 -5.62 -11.97
C PRO A 304 8.40 -4.16 -12.09
N GLY A 305 7.77 -3.67 -11.01
CA GLY A 305 7.45 -2.26 -10.85
C GLY A 305 8.66 -1.37 -10.55
N GLY A 306 8.43 -0.06 -10.60
CA GLY A 306 9.43 0.97 -10.32
C GLY A 306 9.23 2.23 -11.16
N PHE A 307 10.29 3.01 -11.30
CA PHE A 307 10.35 4.25 -12.07
C PHE A 307 11.52 4.17 -13.04
N SER A 308 11.50 3.21 -13.99
CA SER A 308 12.66 2.98 -14.85
C SER A 308 13.00 4.23 -15.67
N GLY A 309 14.25 4.72 -15.53
CA GLY A 309 14.67 6.00 -16.11
C GLY A 309 14.06 7.25 -15.46
N GLY A 310 13.48 7.13 -14.25
CA GLY A 310 12.76 8.22 -13.58
C GLY A 310 11.43 8.58 -14.23
N ASP A 311 10.92 7.73 -15.14
CA ASP A 311 9.76 7.99 -16.01
C ASP A 311 9.90 9.26 -16.89
N GLU A 312 11.13 9.71 -17.10
CA GLU A 312 11.50 10.91 -17.89
C GLU A 312 12.33 10.50 -19.14
N PRO A 313 12.37 11.33 -20.22
CA PRO A 313 11.58 12.54 -20.49
C PRO A 313 10.24 12.29 -21.23
N ASP A 314 10.00 11.06 -21.74
CA ASP A 314 8.80 10.75 -22.54
C ASP A 314 7.86 9.76 -21.84
N GLY A 315 7.79 9.84 -20.51
CA GLY A 315 6.88 9.06 -19.68
C GLY A 315 7.36 7.66 -19.31
N SER A 316 6.51 6.96 -18.55
CA SER A 316 6.84 5.71 -17.87
C SER A 316 7.39 4.57 -18.73
N ALA A 317 8.26 3.75 -18.16
CA ALA A 317 8.75 2.49 -18.73
C ALA A 317 9.53 2.59 -20.06
N LYS A 318 9.88 3.80 -20.49
CA LYS A 318 10.58 4.06 -21.77
C LYS A 318 11.86 3.24 -21.93
N PHE A 319 12.65 3.13 -20.85
CA PHE A 319 13.93 2.44 -20.94
C PHE A 319 13.75 0.94 -21.17
N ILE A 320 12.73 0.33 -20.55
CA ILE A 320 12.32 -1.05 -20.79
C ILE A 320 11.89 -1.24 -22.26
N VAL A 321 11.01 -0.37 -22.76
CA VAL A 321 10.51 -0.44 -24.14
C VAL A 321 11.66 -0.35 -25.14
N SER A 322 12.58 0.60 -24.96
CA SER A 322 13.74 0.76 -25.85
C SER A 322 14.65 -0.46 -25.85
N PHE A 323 14.88 -1.07 -24.68
CA PHE A 323 15.73 -2.24 -24.56
C PHE A 323 15.11 -3.47 -25.22
N PHE A 324 13.81 -3.71 -25.01
CA PHE A 324 13.08 -4.84 -25.62
C PHE A 324 12.86 -4.68 -27.13
N ARG A 325 12.96 -3.46 -27.67
CA ARG A 325 12.97 -3.21 -29.12
C ARG A 325 14.30 -3.48 -29.79
N ASN A 326 15.37 -3.72 -29.04
CA ASN A 326 16.62 -4.18 -29.64
C ASN A 326 16.35 -5.47 -30.43
N PRO A 327 16.77 -5.59 -31.71
CA PRO A 327 16.46 -6.74 -32.54
C PRO A 327 16.81 -8.10 -31.92
N LYS A 328 17.95 -8.20 -31.23
CA LYS A 328 18.38 -9.45 -30.58
C LYS A 328 17.45 -9.82 -29.41
N VAL A 329 17.07 -8.83 -28.60
CA VAL A 329 16.15 -9.05 -27.46
C VAL A 329 14.76 -9.39 -27.96
N LYS A 330 14.26 -8.68 -28.97
CA LYS A 330 12.97 -8.95 -29.61
C LYS A 330 12.90 -10.38 -30.14
N GLU A 331 13.92 -10.83 -30.88
CA GLU A 331 13.99 -12.19 -31.42
C GLU A 331 13.97 -13.25 -30.30
N ALA A 332 14.75 -13.05 -29.23
CA ALA A 332 14.78 -13.96 -28.10
C ALA A 332 13.43 -14.04 -27.35
N VAL A 333 12.73 -12.92 -27.20
CA VAL A 333 11.38 -12.87 -26.61
C VAL A 333 10.36 -13.56 -27.52
N GLU A 334 10.43 -13.33 -28.84
CA GLU A 334 9.56 -14.01 -29.81
C GLU A 334 9.80 -15.52 -29.82
N ASP A 335 11.05 -15.98 -29.67
CA ASP A 335 11.37 -17.40 -29.53
C ASP A 335 10.76 -18.00 -28.25
N LEU A 336 10.95 -17.33 -27.11
CA LEU A 336 10.37 -17.72 -25.83
C LEU A 336 8.85 -17.92 -25.94
N LEU A 337 8.15 -16.93 -26.50
CA LEU A 337 6.69 -16.93 -26.59
C LEU A 337 6.16 -17.88 -27.67
N ASN A 338 6.75 -17.89 -28.88
CA ASN A 338 6.15 -18.60 -30.02
C ASN A 338 6.60 -20.06 -30.15
N HIS A 339 7.77 -20.42 -29.60
CA HIS A 339 8.34 -21.77 -29.80
C HIS A 339 8.59 -22.53 -28.51
N ARG A 340 8.62 -21.85 -27.35
CA ARG A 340 8.99 -22.45 -26.06
C ARG A 340 7.90 -22.36 -25.00
N GLU A 341 6.71 -21.91 -25.39
CA GLU A 341 5.56 -21.76 -24.51
C GLU A 341 5.81 -20.89 -23.26
N GLY A 342 6.75 -19.95 -23.35
CA GLY A 342 7.13 -19.13 -22.21
C GLY A 342 6.02 -18.21 -21.72
N LEU A 343 6.08 -17.86 -20.43
CA LEU A 343 5.18 -16.91 -19.82
C LEU A 343 5.87 -15.55 -19.62
N MET A 344 5.08 -14.49 -19.65
CA MET A 344 5.56 -13.16 -19.28
C MET A 344 4.58 -12.45 -18.36
N ILE A 345 5.10 -11.69 -17.40
CA ILE A 345 4.29 -10.80 -16.56
C ILE A 345 4.90 -9.41 -16.48
N GLY A 346 4.05 -8.39 -16.47
CA GLY A 346 4.45 -7.01 -16.21
C GLY A 346 3.59 -6.42 -15.11
N ILE A 347 4.23 -5.93 -14.05
CA ILE A 347 3.56 -5.33 -12.90
C ILE A 347 3.90 -3.85 -12.82
N CYS A 348 2.90 -2.98 -12.71
CA CYS A 348 3.04 -1.53 -12.63
C CYS A 348 3.90 -0.99 -13.80
N ASN A 349 5.18 -0.67 -13.58
CA ASN A 349 6.10 -0.24 -14.64
C ASN A 349 6.34 -1.30 -15.72
N GLY A 350 6.34 -2.58 -15.33
CA GLY A 350 6.34 -3.69 -16.29
C GLY A 350 5.08 -3.72 -17.15
N PHE A 351 3.90 -3.45 -16.59
CA PHE A 351 2.66 -3.42 -17.36
C PHE A 351 2.67 -2.29 -18.39
N GLN A 352 3.11 -1.10 -17.98
CA GLN A 352 3.31 0.05 -18.87
C GLN A 352 4.23 -0.31 -20.05
N ALA A 353 5.35 -1.00 -19.79
CA ALA A 353 6.23 -1.48 -20.85
C ALA A 353 5.54 -2.46 -21.79
N LEU A 354 4.88 -3.49 -21.25
CA LEU A 354 4.27 -4.54 -22.07
C LEU A 354 3.12 -4.03 -22.94
N VAL A 355 2.34 -3.05 -22.46
CA VAL A 355 1.31 -2.38 -23.27
C VAL A 355 1.95 -1.57 -24.40
N LYS A 356 2.96 -0.74 -24.09
CA LYS A 356 3.68 0.08 -25.07
C LYS A 356 4.43 -0.77 -26.12
N LEU A 357 4.88 -1.96 -25.75
CA LEU A 357 5.50 -2.93 -26.66
C LEU A 357 4.46 -3.65 -27.53
N GLY A 358 3.18 -3.65 -27.18
CA GLY A 358 2.14 -4.44 -27.86
C GLY A 358 2.08 -5.90 -27.42
N LEU A 359 2.94 -6.32 -26.50
CA LEU A 359 3.02 -7.70 -26.01
C LEU A 359 1.72 -8.13 -25.31
N VAL A 360 1.21 -7.34 -24.37
CA VAL A 360 -0.03 -7.72 -23.68
C VAL A 360 -1.27 -7.50 -24.56
N PRO A 361 -1.45 -6.39 -25.30
CA PRO A 361 -2.67 -6.26 -26.11
C PRO A 361 -2.72 -7.20 -27.33
N TYR A 362 -1.57 -7.55 -27.93
CA TYR A 362 -1.51 -8.23 -29.24
C TYR A 362 -0.62 -9.48 -29.30
N GLY A 363 0.05 -9.86 -28.20
CA GLY A 363 0.91 -11.06 -28.14
C GLY A 363 2.27 -10.93 -28.81
N LYS A 364 2.66 -9.74 -29.32
CA LYS A 364 3.92 -9.55 -30.05
C LYS A 364 4.45 -8.12 -29.95
N ILE A 365 5.75 -7.95 -30.15
CA ILE A 365 6.40 -6.62 -30.13
C ILE A 365 6.05 -5.86 -31.42
N MET A 366 5.45 -4.69 -31.26
CA MET A 366 4.99 -3.83 -32.36
C MET A 366 5.49 -2.38 -32.21
N GLU A 367 5.54 -1.66 -33.33
CA GLU A 367 5.88 -0.22 -33.37
C GLU A 367 4.81 0.64 -32.70
N PRO A 368 5.15 1.80 -32.09
CA PRO A 368 4.14 2.68 -31.49
C PRO A 368 3.05 3.08 -32.50
N ASP A 369 1.83 3.22 -32.01
CA ASP A 369 0.69 3.69 -32.81
C ASP A 369 -0.30 4.43 -31.91
N GLU A 370 -0.81 5.56 -32.37
CA GLU A 370 -1.66 6.47 -31.57
C GLU A 370 -3.05 5.91 -31.25
N PHE A 371 -3.47 4.83 -31.92
CA PHE A 371 -4.77 4.20 -31.71
C PHE A 371 -4.71 3.00 -30.77
N ARG A 372 -3.52 2.63 -30.29
CA ARG A 372 -3.35 1.49 -29.40
C ARG A 372 -3.59 1.87 -27.93
N PRO A 373 -3.95 0.88 -27.09
CA PRO A 373 -4.03 1.10 -25.66
C PRO A 373 -2.70 1.60 -25.10
N THR A 374 -2.79 2.44 -24.07
CA THR A 374 -1.63 2.85 -23.27
C THR A 374 -2.04 3.07 -21.82
N LEU A 375 -1.04 3.23 -20.97
CA LEU A 375 -1.21 3.80 -19.64
C LEU A 375 -0.70 5.23 -19.61
N THR A 376 -1.37 6.10 -18.85
CA THR A 376 -1.05 7.53 -18.73
C THR A 376 -1.34 8.04 -17.31
N PHE A 377 -1.13 9.34 -17.07
CA PHE A 377 -1.35 10.01 -15.79
C PHE A 377 -2.73 9.72 -15.20
N ASN A 378 -2.75 9.44 -13.89
CA ASN A 378 -3.96 9.40 -13.09
C ASN A 378 -4.70 10.75 -13.21
N THR A 379 -6.02 10.75 -13.24
CA THR A 379 -6.83 11.99 -13.36
C THR A 379 -6.68 12.95 -12.18
N ILE A 380 -6.35 12.44 -11.01
CA ILE A 380 -6.05 13.26 -9.82
C ILE A 380 -4.71 14.01 -9.90
N GLY A 381 -3.90 13.74 -10.94
CA GLY A 381 -2.65 14.45 -11.17
C GLY A 381 -1.57 14.16 -10.13
N ARG A 382 -1.71 13.09 -9.34
CA ARG A 382 -0.72 12.67 -8.34
C ARG A 382 -0.60 11.16 -8.23
N HIS A 383 0.53 10.75 -7.64
CA HIS A 383 0.78 9.36 -7.25
C HIS A 383 -0.26 8.87 -6.26
N GLN A 384 -0.79 7.68 -6.49
CA GLN A 384 -1.73 7.00 -5.62
C GLN A 384 -1.05 5.76 -5.04
N SER A 385 -1.04 5.65 -3.71
CA SER A 385 -0.46 4.52 -2.99
C SER A 385 -1.44 4.04 -1.93
N LYS A 386 -2.18 2.98 -2.23
CA LYS A 386 -3.23 2.42 -1.37
C LYS A 386 -3.50 0.96 -1.69
N LEU A 387 -4.33 0.32 -0.88
CA LEU A 387 -4.94 -0.96 -1.20
C LEU A 387 -6.27 -0.71 -1.92
N VAL A 388 -6.58 -1.54 -2.92
CA VAL A 388 -7.83 -1.50 -3.69
C VAL A 388 -8.39 -2.89 -3.85
N LYS A 389 -9.71 -2.99 -4.04
CA LYS A 389 -10.36 -4.24 -4.43
C LYS A 389 -10.39 -4.35 -5.96
N THR A 390 -10.04 -5.53 -6.46
CA THR A 390 -10.19 -5.89 -7.87
C THR A 390 -11.03 -7.15 -7.99
N ARG A 391 -11.81 -7.22 -9.05
CA ARG A 391 -12.60 -8.38 -9.42
C ARG A 391 -11.99 -9.08 -10.63
N VAL A 392 -11.95 -10.41 -10.61
CA VAL A 392 -11.56 -11.21 -11.76
C VAL A 392 -12.66 -11.16 -12.83
N ALA A 393 -12.34 -10.56 -13.97
CA ALA A 393 -13.25 -10.43 -15.11
C ALA A 393 -13.15 -11.63 -16.07
N CYS A 394 -11.96 -12.22 -16.19
CA CYS A 394 -11.70 -13.37 -17.05
C CYS A 394 -10.56 -14.22 -16.47
N ASN A 395 -10.69 -15.54 -16.54
CA ASN A 395 -9.66 -16.51 -16.13
C ASN A 395 -9.03 -17.27 -17.32
N GLN A 396 -9.05 -16.65 -18.52
CA GLN A 396 -8.44 -17.13 -19.76
C GLN A 396 -6.92 -16.92 -19.78
N SER A 397 -6.23 -17.38 -18.73
CA SER A 397 -4.78 -17.24 -18.63
C SER A 397 -4.20 -18.28 -17.68
N PRO A 398 -3.04 -18.89 -18.00
CA PRO A 398 -2.30 -19.74 -17.06
C PRO A 398 -2.03 -19.05 -15.73
N TRP A 399 -1.75 -17.74 -15.74
CA TRP A 399 -1.55 -16.92 -14.53
C TRP A 399 -2.76 -16.91 -13.59
N MET A 400 -3.95 -17.19 -14.13
CA MET A 400 -5.24 -17.13 -13.44
C MET A 400 -5.82 -18.53 -13.17
N LYS A 401 -5.01 -19.62 -13.28
CA LYS A 401 -5.43 -21.04 -13.09
C LYS A 401 -6.31 -21.25 -11.85
N TYR A 402 -5.94 -20.59 -10.76
CA TYR A 402 -6.54 -20.69 -9.42
C TYR A 402 -7.61 -19.64 -9.11
N MET A 403 -8.02 -18.85 -10.09
CA MET A 403 -8.99 -17.78 -9.92
C MET A 403 -10.28 -18.09 -10.69
N ASN A 404 -11.41 -17.72 -10.11
CA ASN A 404 -12.72 -17.79 -10.73
C ASN A 404 -13.21 -16.40 -11.13
N VAL A 405 -14.00 -16.35 -12.20
CA VAL A 405 -14.65 -15.10 -12.61
C VAL A 405 -15.58 -14.65 -11.48
N GLY A 406 -15.41 -13.41 -11.04
CA GLY A 406 -16.13 -12.87 -9.88
C GLY A 406 -15.34 -12.84 -8.58
N ASP A 407 -14.22 -13.57 -8.47
CA ASP A 407 -13.39 -13.51 -7.27
C ASP A 407 -12.91 -12.08 -7.00
N ILE A 408 -12.94 -11.69 -5.73
CA ILE A 408 -12.53 -10.36 -5.25
C ILE A 408 -11.19 -10.49 -4.54
N HIS A 409 -10.26 -9.63 -4.92
CA HIS A 409 -8.92 -9.60 -4.39
C HIS A 409 -8.54 -8.20 -3.93
N THR A 410 -7.95 -8.11 -2.75
CA THR A 410 -7.33 -6.87 -2.30
C THR A 410 -5.88 -6.82 -2.76
N VAL A 411 -5.49 -5.77 -3.49
CA VAL A 411 -4.13 -5.63 -4.03
C VAL A 411 -3.57 -4.23 -3.74
N ALA A 412 -2.26 -4.15 -3.51
CA ALA A 412 -1.56 -2.88 -3.37
C ALA A 412 -1.35 -2.21 -4.72
N ILE A 413 -1.61 -0.91 -4.80
CA ILE A 413 -1.23 -0.08 -5.93
C ILE A 413 -0.25 1.00 -5.49
N SER A 414 0.63 1.42 -6.39
CA SER A 414 1.56 2.52 -6.16
C SER A 414 2.02 3.12 -7.49
N HIS A 415 1.26 4.07 -8.05
CA HIS A 415 1.54 4.64 -9.37
C HIS A 415 1.03 6.09 -9.54
N GLY A 416 1.75 6.89 -10.34
CA GLY A 416 1.27 8.17 -10.88
C GLY A 416 0.70 8.08 -12.30
N GLU A 417 1.08 7.04 -13.06
CA GLU A 417 0.70 6.82 -14.46
C GLU A 417 0.02 5.45 -14.66
N GLY A 418 -1.01 5.14 -13.88
CA GLY A 418 -1.68 3.84 -13.91
C GLY A 418 -2.96 3.80 -14.75
N ARG A 419 -3.31 4.89 -15.43
CA ARG A 419 -4.61 5.00 -16.09
C ARG A 419 -4.61 4.31 -17.44
N PHE A 420 -5.28 3.16 -17.54
CA PHE A 420 -5.50 2.49 -18.81
C PHE A 420 -6.48 3.28 -19.69
N VAL A 421 -6.06 3.58 -20.92
CA VAL A 421 -6.86 4.31 -21.91
C VAL A 421 -6.81 3.60 -23.26
N ALA A 422 -7.97 3.47 -23.90
CA ALA A 422 -8.10 3.01 -25.28
C ALA A 422 -9.44 3.50 -25.86
N LYS A 423 -9.59 3.42 -27.18
CA LYS A 423 -10.87 3.70 -27.85
C LYS A 423 -11.88 2.56 -27.60
N ASP A 424 -13.17 2.88 -27.59
CA ASP A 424 -14.24 1.90 -27.30
C ASP A 424 -14.20 0.67 -28.21
N ASN A 425 -13.85 0.82 -29.50
CA ASN A 425 -13.72 -0.32 -30.41
C ASN A 425 -12.57 -1.27 -30.03
N VAL A 426 -11.48 -0.72 -29.48
CA VAL A 426 -10.35 -1.51 -28.98
C VAL A 426 -10.75 -2.22 -27.69
N ILE A 427 -11.45 -1.53 -26.79
CA ILE A 427 -11.99 -2.14 -25.56
C ILE A 427 -12.93 -3.30 -25.90
N GLN A 428 -13.86 -3.10 -26.84
CA GLN A 428 -14.77 -4.16 -27.25
C GLN A 428 -14.02 -5.37 -27.79
N THR A 429 -12.96 -5.15 -28.58
CA THR A 429 -12.10 -6.23 -29.08
C THR A 429 -11.43 -6.99 -27.92
N LEU A 430 -10.93 -6.28 -26.90
CA LEU A 430 -10.35 -6.91 -25.71
C LEU A 430 -11.39 -7.73 -24.94
N ILE A 431 -12.62 -7.23 -24.80
CA ILE A 431 -13.72 -7.94 -24.14
C ILE A 431 -14.08 -9.21 -24.92
N ASP A 432 -14.29 -9.11 -26.24
CA ASP A 432 -14.67 -10.24 -27.09
C ASP A 432 -13.61 -11.35 -27.09
N ASN A 433 -12.33 -10.96 -27.01
CA ASN A 433 -11.20 -11.87 -26.90
C ASN A 433 -10.99 -12.45 -25.49
N GLY A 434 -11.70 -11.94 -24.47
CA GLY A 434 -11.52 -12.34 -23.07
C GLY A 434 -10.21 -11.83 -22.45
N GLN A 435 -9.68 -10.72 -22.95
CA GLN A 435 -8.39 -10.16 -22.51
C GLN A 435 -8.49 -9.23 -21.29
N ILE A 436 -9.69 -8.88 -20.83
CA ILE A 436 -9.85 -8.11 -19.59
C ILE A 436 -9.73 -9.07 -18.41
N ALA A 437 -8.61 -9.03 -17.70
CA ALA A 437 -8.31 -9.96 -16.61
C ALA A 437 -8.96 -9.52 -15.30
N THR A 438 -8.81 -8.25 -14.95
CA THR A 438 -9.27 -7.70 -13.67
C THR A 438 -9.84 -6.29 -13.82
N GLN A 439 -10.84 -5.97 -12.99
CA GLN A 439 -11.44 -4.63 -12.89
C GLN A 439 -11.36 -4.10 -11.45
N TYR A 440 -11.09 -2.80 -11.25
CA TYR A 440 -11.27 -2.13 -9.96
C TYR A 440 -12.75 -2.13 -9.57
N VAL A 441 -13.05 -2.36 -8.29
CA VAL A 441 -14.43 -2.41 -7.78
C VAL A 441 -14.59 -1.65 -6.46
N ASP A 442 -15.81 -1.18 -6.20
CA ASP A 442 -16.22 -0.60 -4.93
C ASP A 442 -16.45 -1.64 -3.82
N PHE A 443 -16.98 -1.21 -2.68
CA PHE A 443 -17.28 -2.09 -1.56
C PHE A 443 -18.48 -3.01 -1.84
N GLU A 444 -19.34 -2.64 -2.78
CA GLU A 444 -20.43 -3.45 -3.34
C GLU A 444 -19.94 -4.39 -4.46
N GLU A 445 -18.62 -4.47 -4.65
CA GLU A 445 -17.94 -5.35 -5.61
C GLU A 445 -18.31 -5.06 -7.08
N GLN A 446 -18.81 -3.86 -7.35
CA GLN A 446 -19.17 -3.39 -8.68
C GLN A 446 -18.05 -2.54 -9.30
N PRO A 447 -17.77 -2.69 -10.60
CA PRO A 447 -16.82 -1.81 -11.27
C PRO A 447 -17.29 -0.37 -11.22
N THR A 448 -16.36 0.52 -10.89
CA THR A 448 -16.69 1.91 -10.63
C THR A 448 -15.66 2.87 -11.23
N SER A 449 -16.12 4.08 -11.49
CA SER A 449 -15.29 5.22 -11.84
C SER A 449 -14.94 6.07 -10.63
N ASP A 450 -15.42 5.75 -9.43
CA ASP A 450 -15.10 6.50 -8.20
C ASP A 450 -13.61 6.34 -7.83
N ILE A 451 -12.93 7.45 -7.54
CA ILE A 451 -11.50 7.53 -7.30
C ILE A 451 -11.07 6.77 -6.06
N HIS A 452 -11.97 6.61 -5.10
CA HIS A 452 -11.66 5.85 -3.90
C HIS A 452 -11.44 4.37 -4.22
N PHE A 453 -11.97 3.88 -5.32
CA PHE A 453 -11.92 2.47 -5.69
C PHE A 453 -11.17 2.23 -7.01
N ASN A 454 -11.31 3.14 -7.96
CA ASN A 454 -10.57 3.24 -9.23
C ASN A 454 -9.64 4.48 -9.20
N PRO A 455 -8.49 4.39 -8.53
CA PRO A 455 -7.64 5.53 -8.17
C PRO A 455 -6.92 6.20 -9.35
N ASN A 456 -6.94 5.57 -10.52
CA ASN A 456 -6.33 6.10 -11.73
C ASN A 456 -7.35 6.53 -12.80
N ASP A 457 -8.66 6.28 -12.61
CA ASP A 457 -9.70 6.51 -13.62
C ASP A 457 -9.50 5.70 -14.91
N SER A 458 -9.07 4.45 -14.78
CA SER A 458 -8.94 3.56 -15.95
C SER A 458 -10.30 3.33 -16.60
N VAL A 459 -10.34 3.39 -17.93
CA VAL A 459 -11.59 3.17 -18.68
C VAL A 459 -12.12 1.76 -18.40
N TYR A 460 -13.45 1.63 -18.25
CA TYR A 460 -14.10 0.37 -17.87
C TYR A 460 -13.57 -0.23 -16.56
N ALA A 461 -12.95 0.59 -15.70
CA ALA A 461 -12.29 0.17 -14.47
C ALA A 461 -11.22 -0.93 -14.69
N ILE A 462 -10.60 -1.01 -15.87
CA ILE A 462 -9.61 -2.04 -16.19
C ILE A 462 -8.37 -1.87 -15.30
N GLU A 463 -8.01 -2.92 -14.56
CA GLU A 463 -6.79 -2.96 -13.75
C GLU A 463 -5.67 -3.76 -14.42
N GLY A 464 -6.03 -4.86 -15.08
CA GLY A 464 -5.10 -5.74 -15.75
C GLY A 464 -5.73 -6.42 -16.97
N ILE A 465 -4.88 -6.75 -17.93
CA ILE A 465 -5.25 -7.42 -19.18
C ILE A 465 -4.25 -8.53 -19.54
N THR A 466 -4.65 -9.45 -20.42
CA THR A 466 -3.82 -10.55 -20.92
C THR A 466 -3.60 -10.48 -22.43
N SER A 467 -2.58 -11.19 -22.92
CA SER A 467 -2.42 -11.49 -24.36
C SER A 467 -3.59 -12.31 -24.90
N PRO A 468 -3.84 -12.30 -26.22
CA PRO A 468 -4.91 -13.09 -26.83
C PRO A 468 -4.84 -14.60 -26.51
N ASP A 469 -3.64 -15.12 -26.28
CA ASP A 469 -3.35 -16.51 -25.88
C ASP A 469 -3.21 -16.71 -24.36
N GLY A 470 -3.39 -15.65 -23.56
CA GLY A 470 -3.36 -15.68 -22.10
C GLY A 470 -1.97 -15.78 -21.45
N ARG A 471 -0.89 -16.04 -22.19
CA ARG A 471 0.46 -16.32 -21.63
C ARG A 471 1.20 -15.09 -21.11
N ILE A 472 0.77 -13.90 -21.52
CA ILE A 472 1.33 -12.62 -21.07
C ILE A 472 0.29 -11.91 -20.21
N LEU A 473 0.62 -11.61 -18.95
CA LEU A 473 -0.23 -10.84 -18.04
C LEU A 473 0.36 -9.46 -17.77
N GLY A 474 -0.44 -8.42 -17.89
CA GLY A 474 -0.08 -7.06 -17.50
C GLY A 474 -1.06 -6.51 -16.48
N LYS A 475 -0.58 -5.97 -15.36
CA LYS A 475 -1.45 -5.44 -14.30
C LYS A 475 -0.81 -4.30 -13.50
N MET A 476 -1.62 -3.40 -12.95
CA MET A 476 -1.14 -2.26 -12.13
C MET A 476 -0.95 -2.58 -10.65
N GLY A 477 -1.82 -3.43 -10.11
CA GLY A 477 -1.76 -3.91 -8.73
C GLY A 477 -0.57 -4.83 -8.52
N HIS A 478 0.20 -4.54 -7.50
CA HIS A 478 1.38 -5.25 -7.06
C HIS A 478 1.03 -6.54 -6.31
N SER A 479 0.70 -7.58 -7.07
CA SER A 479 0.45 -8.91 -6.52
C SER A 479 1.69 -9.50 -5.83
N GLU A 480 2.91 -9.06 -6.16
CA GLU A 480 4.16 -9.45 -5.50
C GLU A 480 4.34 -8.83 -4.12
N ARG A 481 3.67 -7.71 -3.81
CA ARG A 481 3.72 -7.07 -2.49
C ARG A 481 2.78 -7.79 -1.52
N ASN A 482 3.10 -9.05 -1.24
CA ASN A 482 2.35 -9.90 -0.32
C ASN A 482 3.30 -10.59 0.66
N GLY A 483 2.79 -11.02 1.81
CA GLY A 483 3.57 -11.79 2.77
C GLY A 483 2.97 -11.79 4.17
N ASP A 484 3.51 -12.67 5.02
CA ASP A 484 3.03 -12.87 6.38
C ASP A 484 3.10 -11.59 7.21
N ASN A 485 2.01 -11.24 7.89
CA ASN A 485 1.87 -10.05 8.73
C ASN A 485 1.99 -8.71 7.97
N LEU A 486 2.01 -8.71 6.64
CA LEU A 486 1.89 -7.50 5.84
C LEU A 486 0.42 -7.05 5.84
N TYR A 487 0.18 -5.73 5.88
CA TYR A 487 -1.17 -5.14 5.86
C TYR A 487 -2.14 -5.72 6.91
N LYS A 488 -1.64 -6.03 8.12
CA LYS A 488 -2.40 -6.72 9.18
C LYS A 488 -3.73 -6.03 9.59
N ASN A 489 -3.89 -4.75 9.28
CA ASN A 489 -5.12 -3.99 9.46
C ASN A 489 -6.18 -4.20 8.35
N VAL A 490 -5.90 -5.07 7.38
CA VAL A 490 -6.81 -5.37 6.28
C VAL A 490 -7.14 -6.86 6.30
N PRO A 491 -8.38 -7.25 6.65
CA PRO A 491 -8.75 -8.65 6.87
C PRO A 491 -8.79 -9.47 5.57
N ASP A 492 -9.15 -8.85 4.44
CA ASP A 492 -9.41 -9.54 3.16
C ASP A 492 -8.20 -9.56 2.22
N ILE A 493 -6.99 -9.37 2.73
CA ILE A 493 -5.76 -9.39 1.92
C ILE A 493 -5.24 -10.82 1.78
N GLU A 494 -6.05 -11.68 1.15
CA GLU A 494 -5.72 -13.09 0.90
C GLU A 494 -5.03 -13.33 -0.46
N ASP A 495 -4.42 -14.52 -0.57
CA ASP A 495 -3.35 -14.99 -1.46
C ASP A 495 -3.27 -14.40 -2.90
N GLN A 496 -2.58 -13.26 -3.02
CA GLN A 496 -1.95 -12.87 -4.29
C GLN A 496 -0.86 -13.87 -4.75
N GLN A 497 -0.48 -14.79 -3.86
CA GLN A 497 0.43 -15.90 -4.10
C GLN A 497 -0.02 -16.81 -5.25
N LEU A 498 -1.34 -16.99 -5.41
CA LEU A 498 -1.91 -17.94 -6.38
C LEU A 498 -1.47 -17.66 -7.82
N LEU A 499 -1.22 -16.39 -8.14
CA LEU A 499 -0.76 -15.96 -9.45
C LEU A 499 0.64 -16.50 -9.78
N PHE A 500 1.57 -16.40 -8.83
CA PHE A 500 2.94 -16.92 -8.98
C PHE A 500 2.95 -18.44 -8.94
N LYS A 501 2.11 -19.04 -8.10
CA LYS A 501 1.97 -20.49 -7.99
C LYS A 501 1.52 -21.09 -9.32
N ALA A 502 0.48 -20.49 -9.91
CA ALA A 502 -0.04 -20.90 -11.22
C ALA A 502 1.03 -20.84 -12.32
N ALA A 503 1.86 -19.80 -12.31
CA ALA A 503 2.93 -19.63 -13.29
C ALA A 503 4.06 -20.66 -13.15
N VAL A 504 4.41 -21.03 -11.92
CA VAL A 504 5.39 -22.10 -11.67
C VAL A 504 4.83 -23.44 -12.12
N GLU A 505 3.61 -23.76 -11.68
CA GLU A 505 2.98 -25.05 -12.00
C GLU A 505 2.67 -25.24 -13.47
N TYR A 506 2.51 -24.17 -14.25
CA TYR A 506 2.40 -24.24 -15.71
C TYR A 506 3.57 -25.02 -16.33
N PHE A 507 4.74 -25.02 -15.71
CA PHE A 507 5.92 -25.74 -16.18
C PHE A 507 6.31 -26.96 -15.33
N THR A 508 5.66 -27.23 -14.19
CA THR A 508 6.01 -28.36 -13.31
C THR A 508 4.96 -29.46 -13.25
N GLU A 509 3.71 -29.15 -13.61
CA GLU A 509 2.59 -30.09 -13.71
C GLU A 509 2.11 -30.20 -15.15
#